data_AF-A0A2V9M3M1-F1
#
_entry.id   AF-A0A2V9M3M1-F1
#
_cell.length_a   1.000
_cell.length_b   1.000
_cell.length_c   1.000
_cell.angle_alpha   90.00
_cell.angle_beta   90.00
_cell.angle_gamma   90.00
#
_symmetry.space_group_name_H-M   'P 1'
#
loop_
_entity.id
_entity.type
_entity.pdbx_description
1 polymer ?
#
loop_
_entity_poly.entity_id
_entity_poly.type
_entity_poly.pdbx_seq_one_letter_code
_entity_poly.pdbx_strand_id
1 'polypeptide(L)'
;MLAHPTGRLLAVANQVIIEINANPRRLDLDWRMGKFAKQAGLISCINPDAHGVDGLKDIAYGVGIARKGWMETSNVLNTQSLPEVLKYLAAKRKN
;
A
#
# COMPACT_ATOMS: atom_id res chain seq x y z
N MET A 1 -4.04 0.23 -13.32
CA MET A 1 -4.06 1.52 -12.60
C MET A 1 -2.66 2.12 -12.44
N LEU A 2 -1.70 1.45 -11.80
CA LEU A 2 -0.38 2.05 -11.53
C LEU A 2 0.65 1.91 -12.66
N ALA A 3 0.38 1.18 -13.74
CA ALA A 3 1.27 1.14 -14.92
C ALA A 3 1.19 2.45 -15.74
N HIS A 4 0.00 3.05 -15.81
CA HIS A 4 -0.21 4.32 -16.52
C HIS A 4 0.05 5.51 -15.58
N PRO A 5 0.81 6.54 -16.00
CA PRO A 5 1.10 7.72 -15.18
C PRO A 5 -0.16 8.37 -14.59
N THR A 6 -1.22 8.50 -15.40
CA THR A 6 -2.49 9.10 -15.00
C THR A 6 -3.14 8.39 -13.81
N GLY A 7 -3.07 7.06 -13.75
CA GLY A 7 -3.72 6.31 -12.66
C GLY A 7 -3.04 6.54 -11.31
N ARG A 8 -1.70 6.68 -11.29
CA ARG A 8 -0.96 7.03 -10.06
C ARG A 8 -1.28 8.45 -9.60
N LEU A 9 -1.28 9.41 -10.52
CA LEU A 9 -1.57 10.81 -10.22
C LEU A 9 -3.00 11.02 -9.72
N LEU A 10 -3.98 10.31 -10.31
CA LEU A 10 -5.36 10.36 -9.84
C LEU A 10 -5.50 9.83 -8.41
N ALA A 11 -4.82 8.73 -8.08
CA ALA A 11 -4.84 8.19 -6.72
C ALA A 11 -4.22 9.17 -5.72
N VAL A 12 -3.09 9.82 -6.05
CA VAL A 12 -2.47 10.85 -5.21
C VAL A 12 -3.40 12.05 -5.03
N ALA A 13 -3.96 12.58 -6.13
CA ALA A 13 -4.86 13.74 -6.11
C ALA A 13 -6.10 13.50 -5.25
N ASN A 14 -6.54 12.25 -5.17
CA ASN A 14 -7.70 11.85 -4.36
C ASN A 14 -7.31 11.22 -3.02
N GLN A 15 -6.04 11.25 -2.61
CA GLN A 15 -5.59 10.64 -1.35
C GLN A 15 -6.05 9.18 -1.20
N VAL A 16 -5.99 8.42 -2.29
CA VAL A 16 -6.37 7.01 -2.35
C VAL A 16 -5.14 6.16 -2.02
N ILE A 17 -5.28 5.33 -0.99
CA ILE A 17 -4.27 4.32 -0.63
C ILE A 17 -4.38 3.16 -1.61
N ILE A 18 -3.24 2.63 -2.07
CA ILE A 18 -3.19 1.44 -2.91
C ILE A 18 -2.74 0.23 -2.08
N GLU A 19 -3.44 -0.88 -2.24
CA GLU A 19 -3.11 -2.13 -1.55
C GLU A 19 -1.90 -2.84 -2.17
N ILE A 20 -1.05 -3.37 -1.29
CA ILE A 20 -0.12 -4.48 -1.53
C ILE A 20 -0.70 -5.69 -0.81
N ASN A 21 -1.43 -6.49 -1.57
CA ASN A 21 -1.96 -7.77 -1.16
C ASN A 21 -0.81 -8.75 -0.97
N ALA A 22 -0.66 -9.22 0.27
CA ALA A 22 0.41 -10.09 0.69
C ALA A 22 0.07 -11.57 0.47
N ASN A 23 -1.14 -11.90 0.00
CA ASN A 23 -1.52 -13.28 -0.28
C ASN A 23 -0.59 -13.86 -1.37
N PRO A 24 0.11 -14.98 -1.13
CA PRO A 24 1.08 -15.55 -2.05
C PRO A 24 0.46 -16.01 -3.38
N ARG A 25 -0.86 -16.20 -3.45
CA ARG A 25 -1.58 -16.53 -4.69
C ARG A 25 -1.92 -15.29 -5.53
N ARG A 26 -1.81 -14.08 -4.96
CA ARG A 26 -2.10 -12.81 -5.65
C ARG A 26 -0.84 -12.00 -5.89
N LEU A 27 -0.17 -11.58 -4.81
CA LEU A 27 0.99 -10.69 -4.81
C LEU A 27 0.85 -9.47 -5.74
N ASP A 28 -0.33 -8.84 -5.71
CA ASP A 28 -0.57 -7.54 -6.30
C ASP A 28 -0.43 -6.47 -5.22
N LEU A 29 0.14 -5.30 -5.45
CA LEU A 29 0.65 -4.76 -6.70
C LEU A 29 1.97 -5.39 -7.17
N ASP A 30 2.14 -5.47 -8.50
CA ASP A 30 3.44 -5.77 -9.13
C ASP A 30 4.56 -4.86 -8.56
N TRP A 31 5.55 -5.48 -7.94
CA TRP A 31 6.68 -4.80 -7.29
C TRP A 31 7.41 -3.81 -8.19
N ARG A 32 7.43 -4.02 -9.52
CA ARG A 32 8.06 -3.11 -10.49
C ARG A 32 7.44 -1.71 -10.46
N MET A 33 6.19 -1.61 -10.01
CA MET A 33 5.46 -0.35 -9.90
C MET A 33 5.78 0.41 -8.61
N GLY A 34 6.35 -0.23 -7.59
CA GLY A 34 6.60 0.36 -6.28
C GLY A 34 7.45 1.64 -6.36
N LYS A 35 8.53 1.62 -7.16
CA LYS A 35 9.40 2.79 -7.34
C LYS A 35 8.64 3.99 -7.91
N PHE A 36 7.78 3.75 -8.90
CA PHE A 36 6.96 4.80 -9.51
C PHE A 36 5.84 5.28 -8.57
N ALA A 37 5.27 4.38 -7.77
CA ALA A 37 4.27 4.74 -6.77
C ALA A 37 4.87 5.64 -5.68
N LYS A 38 6.02 5.24 -5.13
CA LYS A 38 6.80 6.06 -4.21
C LYS A 38 7.14 7.43 -4.78
N GLN A 39 7.67 7.48 -6.00
CA GLN A 39 8.05 8.75 -6.65
C GLN A 39 6.86 9.69 -6.87
N ALA A 40 5.66 9.14 -7.08
CA ALA A 40 4.43 9.93 -7.17
C ALA A 40 3.92 10.42 -5.80
N GLY A 41 4.49 9.95 -4.68
CA GLY A 41 4.01 10.26 -3.33
C GLY A 41 2.82 9.40 -2.89
N LEU A 42 2.59 8.24 -3.53
CA LEU A 42 1.53 7.34 -3.10
C LEU A 42 1.82 6.71 -1.75
N ILE A 43 0.77 6.62 -0.93
CA ILE A 43 0.74 5.79 0.27
C ILE A 43 0.14 4.44 -0.11
N SER A 44 0.75 3.36 0.38
CA SER A 44 0.26 1.99 0.22
C SER A 44 -0.06 1.35 1.56
N CYS A 45 -0.93 0.34 1.57
CA CYS A 45 -1.15 -0.53 2.72
C CYS A 45 -0.80 -1.97 2.36
N ILE A 46 -0.31 -2.74 3.33
CA ILE A 46 -0.04 -4.17 3.18
C ILE A 46 -1.17 -4.95 3.86
N ASN A 47 -1.78 -5.88 3.15
CA ASN A 47 -2.91 -6.67 3.63
C ASN A 47 -2.78 -8.13 3.18
N PRO A 48 -2.81 -9.14 4.07
CA PRO A 48 -2.69 -10.54 3.67
C PRO A 48 -3.96 -11.14 3.05
N ASP A 49 -5.10 -10.43 3.07
CA ASP A 49 -6.38 -10.98 2.61
C ASP A 49 -6.73 -12.31 3.33
N ALA A 50 -6.46 -12.29 4.64
CA ALA A 50 -6.54 -13.47 5.49
C ALA A 50 -8.00 -13.85 5.76
N HIS A 51 -8.36 -15.09 5.42
CA HIS A 51 -9.66 -15.69 5.72
C HIS A 51 -9.59 -16.61 6.97
N GLY A 52 -8.47 -16.56 7.69
CA GLY A 52 -8.20 -17.30 8.91
C GLY A 52 -6.91 -16.80 9.58
N VAL A 53 -6.72 -17.14 10.85
CA VAL A 53 -5.61 -16.62 11.68
C VAL A 53 -4.24 -16.93 11.07
N ASP A 54 -4.06 -18.13 10.51
CA ASP A 54 -2.80 -18.52 9.88
C ASP A 54 -2.41 -17.65 8.68
N GLY A 55 -3.41 -17.14 7.94
CA GLY A 55 -3.18 -16.25 6.80
C GLY A 55 -2.57 -14.91 7.20
N LEU A 56 -2.66 -14.50 8.46
CA LEU A 56 -2.01 -13.27 8.93
C LEU A 56 -0.48 -13.29 8.76
N LYS A 57 0.12 -14.49 8.74
CA LYS A 57 1.57 -14.68 8.54
C LYS A 57 2.04 -14.27 7.14
N ASP A 58 1.13 -14.25 6.16
CA ASP A 58 1.43 -13.87 4.78
C ASP A 58 1.85 -12.40 4.65
N ILE A 59 1.59 -11.56 5.67
CA ILE A 59 2.05 -10.17 5.72
C ILE A 59 3.57 -10.03 5.41
N ALA A 60 4.36 -11.05 5.78
CA ALA A 60 5.79 -11.09 5.50
C ALA A 60 6.12 -11.04 4.00
N TYR A 61 5.30 -11.68 3.15
CA TYR A 61 5.46 -11.59 1.70
C TYR A 61 5.20 -10.18 1.19
N GLY A 62 4.16 -9.52 1.70
CA GLY A 62 3.84 -8.13 1.36
C GLY A 62 4.95 -7.15 1.76
N VAL A 63 5.57 -7.34 2.93
CA VAL A 63 6.78 -6.59 3.33
C VAL A 63 7.93 -6.84 2.36
N GLY A 64 8.13 -8.09 1.93
CA GLY A 64 9.12 -8.45 0.92
C GLY A 64 8.88 -7.76 -0.43
N ILE A 65 7.63 -7.76 -0.91
CA ILE A 65 7.22 -7.08 -2.14
C ILE A 65 7.42 -5.56 -2.04
N ALA A 66 7.04 -4.94 -0.92
CA ALA A 66 7.23 -3.51 -0.70
C ALA A 66 8.73 -3.13 -0.75
N ARG A 67 9.59 -3.90 -0.06
CA ARG A 67 11.05 -3.70 -0.09
C ARG A 67 11.62 -3.89 -1.49
N LYS A 68 11.24 -4.97 -2.19
CA LYS A 68 11.66 -5.23 -3.58
C LYS A 68 11.21 -4.11 -4.53
N GLY A 69 10.05 -3.52 -4.24
CA GLY A 69 9.48 -2.37 -4.94
C GLY A 69 10.05 -1.01 -4.53
N TRP A 70 11.12 -0.96 -3.73
CA TRP A 70 11.79 0.28 -3.28
C TRP A 70 10.92 1.19 -2.41
N MET A 71 9.86 0.66 -1.79
CA MET A 71 9.02 1.41 -0.86
C MET A 71 9.75 1.67 0.45
N GLU A 72 9.59 2.87 1.00
CA GLU A 72 10.08 3.24 2.32
C GLU A 72 8.95 3.20 3.35
N THR A 73 9.29 3.22 4.64
CA THR A 73 8.31 3.25 5.74
C THR A 73 7.36 4.44 5.61
N SER A 74 7.85 5.61 5.19
CA SER A 74 7.02 6.80 4.93
C SER A 74 5.94 6.57 3.86
N ASN A 75 6.10 5.58 2.98
CA ASN A 75 5.13 5.24 1.93
C ASN A 75 4.18 4.10 2.32
N VAL A 76 4.29 3.54 3.53
CA VAL A 76 3.48 2.39 3.98
C VAL A 76 2.66 2.75 5.21
N LEU A 77 1.34 2.75 5.07
CA LEU A 77 0.40 3.12 6.13
C LEU A 77 0.60 2.27 7.39
N ASN A 78 0.88 0.97 7.24
CA ASN A 78 1.03 0.02 8.33
C ASN A 78 2.20 0.34 9.27
N THR A 79 3.15 1.19 8.88
CA THR A 79 4.28 1.58 9.74
C THR A 79 4.01 2.84 10.56
N GLN A 80 2.87 3.50 10.33
CA GLN A 80 2.45 4.65 11.12
C GLN A 80 1.84 4.21 12.45
N SER A 81 1.89 5.08 13.44
CA SER A 81 1.19 4.87 14.71
C SER A 81 -0.33 4.90 14.52
N LEU A 82 -1.07 4.26 15.43
CA LEU A 82 -2.54 4.26 15.39
C LEU A 82 -3.14 5.69 15.33
N PRO A 83 -2.69 6.69 16.11
CA PRO A 83 -3.21 8.05 16.00
C PRO A 83 -3.00 8.68 14.61
N GLU A 84 -1.85 8.42 13.97
CA GLU A 84 -1.56 8.93 12.63
C GLU A 84 -2.47 8.31 11.57
N VAL A 85 -2.69 6.98 11.64
CA VAL A 85 -3.62 6.27 10.75
C VAL A 85 -5.04 6.81 10.91
N LEU A 86 -5.51 6.96 12.15
CA LEU A 86 -6.85 7.51 12.43
C LEU A 86 -7.01 8.93 11.88
N LYS A 87 -6.00 9.77 12.06
CA LYS A 87 -5.96 11.13 11.50
C LYS A 87 -6.01 11.11 9.97
N TYR A 88 -5.23 10.25 9.33
CA TYR A 88 -5.19 10.11 7.86
C TYR A 88 -6.57 9.72 7.31
N LEU A 89 -7.19 8.68 7.88
CA LEU A 89 -8.50 8.19 7.44
C LEU A 89 -9.63 9.21 7.69
N ALA A 90 -9.57 9.94 8.81
CA ALA A 90 -10.54 10.99 9.12
C ALA A 90 -10.46 12.18 8.17
N ALA A 91 -9.25 12.55 7.71
CA ALA A 91 -9.06 13.60 6.72
C ALA A 91 -9.72 13.25 5.38
N LYS A 92 -9.60 11.99 4.94
CA LYS A 92 -10.21 11.51 3.69
C LYS A 92 -11.74 11.54 3.71
N ARG A 93 -12.37 11.24 4.85
CA ARG A 93 -13.85 11.20 5.00
C ARG A 93 -14.50 12.59 4.84
N LYS A 94 -13.74 13.68 4.98
CA LYS A 94 -14.26 15.05 4.89
C LYS A 94 -14.26 15.62 3.46
N ASN A 95 -13.63 14.91 2.51
CA ASN A 95 -13.56 15.25 1.08
C ASN A 95 -14.55 14.40 0.29
#